data_AF-A0A7S7S1P4-F1
#
_entry.id   AF-A0A7S7S1P4-F1
#
_cell.length_a   1.000
_cell.length_b   1.000
_cell.length_c   1.000
_cell.angle_alpha   90.00
_cell.angle_beta   90.00
_cell.angle_gamma   90.00
#
_symmetry.space_group_name_H-M   'P 1'
#
loop_
_entity.id
_entity.type
_entity.pdbx_description
1 polymer ?
#
loop_
_entity_poly.entity_id
_entity_poly.type
_entity_poly.pdbx_seq_one_letter_code
_entity_poly.pdbx_strand_id
1 'polypeptide(L)'
;MYSAYKPMRNFVAKLNRIDSLVKIWSFFRNLERGAPLPQQFSRIGKHGLASLKEVAHPWELDILTREIILNAQDDRIKDLYNTDHLSVAINHIRRISETQNADNLEKTLYQELQRLYQQQSLWRTNTSLMLARHFKIYSTPNLASFIERGTSLSIKQIYTLGISISGHFLTKHVFNTKQDYTAFGISDEQRDSFIDKIVFGFDALKHRTAKTQEYNENWSYTINPLISTPLIAFNQAIPNLVICPIPFYLMYRFSEGLFFDFTSIKGHEQAYGDAFEQYVHDVSKILNTNQTACRTIEIIKPKPYKIGKNEKHGVDLLIHDATGAALVECKAKRLNLKARYQLDDDALYSEIDILAKFIVQNYKNLEDIVNGHTKWLPSDRTLFPIVVTLVNWNLFAPNVHERMEESVLKLLDKAGISRDVLHLYPYTVMSVEEYEIAFQLISQVGVKEFFSKRANEYQKGWMVMPFIHTNFPKELKACRDDYLNYVLKDLQEELASGI
;
A
#
# COMPACT_ATOMS: atom_id res chain seq x y z
N MET A 1 7.66 -0.62 -30.27
CA MET A 1 8.07 -1.14 -28.94
C MET A 1 9.16 -2.24 -28.98
N TYR A 2 9.08 -3.32 -29.77
CA TYR A 2 10.16 -4.34 -29.83
C TYR A 2 11.56 -3.78 -30.18
N SER A 3 11.63 -2.81 -31.10
CA SER A 3 12.86 -2.10 -31.47
C SER A 3 13.53 -1.38 -30.29
N ALA A 4 12.73 -0.85 -29.36
CA ALA A 4 13.22 -0.24 -28.12
C ALA A 4 13.58 -1.28 -27.05
N TYR A 5 12.85 -2.40 -26.99
CA TYR A 5 13.09 -3.48 -26.02
C TYR A 5 14.33 -4.33 -26.30
N LYS A 6 14.58 -4.68 -27.57
CA LYS A 6 15.68 -5.58 -27.97
C LYS A 6 17.06 -5.13 -27.44
N PRO A 7 17.45 -3.83 -27.49
CA PRO A 7 18.68 -3.35 -26.87
C PRO A 7 18.78 -3.64 -25.37
N MET A 8 17.70 -3.43 -24.61
CA MET A 8 17.65 -3.71 -23.17
C MET A 8 17.88 -5.19 -22.89
N ARG A 9 17.12 -6.07 -23.54
CA ARG A 9 17.29 -7.52 -23.41
C ARG A 9 18.72 -7.95 -23.71
N ASN A 10 19.31 -7.44 -24.79
CA ASN A 10 20.69 -7.77 -25.18
C ASN A 10 21.73 -7.25 -24.19
N PHE A 11 21.48 -6.09 -23.58
CA PHE A 11 22.31 -5.55 -22.51
C PHE A 11 22.22 -6.42 -21.26
N VAL A 12 21.01 -6.73 -20.78
CA VAL A 12 20.79 -7.52 -19.57
C VAL A 12 21.29 -8.95 -19.73
N ALA A 13 21.19 -9.53 -20.92
CA ALA A 13 21.82 -10.81 -21.21
C ALA A 13 23.33 -10.78 -20.93
N LYS A 14 23.99 -9.61 -20.94
CA LYS A 14 25.41 -9.42 -20.62
C LYS A 14 25.71 -9.20 -19.13
N LEU A 15 24.75 -9.35 -18.25
CA LEU A 15 24.93 -9.29 -16.81
C LEU A 15 25.07 -10.68 -16.21
N ASN A 16 25.99 -10.84 -15.23
CA ASN A 16 25.97 -12.01 -14.36
C ASN A 16 24.72 -11.94 -13.48
N ARG A 17 23.91 -13.00 -13.52
CA ARG A 17 22.62 -13.10 -12.83
C ARG A 17 22.70 -12.85 -11.32
N ILE A 18 23.48 -13.65 -10.59
CA ILE A 18 23.51 -13.62 -9.13
C ILE A 18 24.15 -12.33 -8.64
N ASP A 19 25.28 -11.94 -9.22
CA ASP A 19 25.98 -10.71 -8.87
C ASP A 19 25.09 -9.49 -9.08
N SER A 20 24.31 -9.47 -10.17
CA SER A 20 23.41 -8.35 -10.46
C SER A 20 22.28 -8.26 -9.45
N LEU A 21 21.68 -9.39 -9.05
CA LEU A 21 20.63 -9.41 -8.02
C LEU A 21 21.17 -8.97 -6.64
N VAL A 22 22.41 -9.33 -6.30
CA VAL A 22 23.09 -8.84 -5.09
C VAL A 22 23.40 -7.34 -5.19
N LYS A 23 23.78 -6.84 -6.36
CA LYS A 23 23.99 -5.40 -6.60
C LYS A 23 22.69 -4.61 -6.47
N ILE A 24 21.58 -5.13 -7.00
CA ILE A 24 20.23 -4.57 -6.79
C ILE A 24 19.91 -4.46 -5.29
N TRP A 25 20.18 -5.50 -4.49
CA TRP A 25 20.00 -5.42 -3.03
C TRP A 25 20.80 -4.27 -2.41
N SER A 26 22.06 -4.11 -2.79
CA SER A 26 22.90 -3.01 -2.31
C SER A 26 22.35 -1.65 -2.73
N PHE A 27 21.78 -1.56 -3.93
CA PHE A 27 21.19 -0.35 -4.48
C PHE A 27 19.94 0.09 -3.71
N PHE A 28 19.02 -0.83 -3.39
CA PHE A 28 17.87 -0.52 -2.54
C PHE A 28 18.29 -0.04 -1.15
N ARG A 29 19.29 -0.66 -0.54
CA ARG A 29 19.84 -0.20 0.76
C ARG A 29 20.44 1.21 0.68
N ASN A 30 21.11 1.56 -0.42
CA ASN A 30 21.63 2.92 -0.63
C ASN A 30 20.49 3.95 -0.77
N LEU A 31 19.46 3.64 -1.57
CA LEU A 31 18.33 4.54 -1.79
C LEU A 31 17.51 4.76 -0.51
N GLU A 32 17.19 3.69 0.21
CA GLU A 32 16.29 3.74 1.38
C GLU A 32 17.00 4.25 2.63
N ARG A 33 18.26 3.84 2.86
CA ARG A 33 18.96 4.05 4.14
C ARG A 33 20.29 4.76 4.01
N GLY A 34 20.70 5.15 2.81
CA GLY A 34 22.02 5.73 2.58
C GLY A 34 23.17 4.77 2.84
N ALA A 35 22.93 3.46 2.79
CA ALA A 35 24.00 2.47 2.98
C ALA A 35 25.12 2.70 1.94
N PRO A 36 26.39 2.60 2.31
CA PRO A 36 27.49 2.89 1.41
C PRO A 36 27.50 1.92 0.23
N LEU A 37 27.80 2.46 -0.95
CA LEU A 37 28.13 1.65 -2.13
C LEU A 37 29.64 1.36 -2.15
N PRO A 38 30.09 0.28 -2.82
CA PRO A 38 31.51 -0.04 -2.93
C PRO A 38 32.30 1.10 -3.58
N GLN A 39 33.59 1.20 -3.24
CA GLN A 39 34.48 2.27 -3.75
C GLN A 39 34.55 2.32 -5.28
N GLN A 40 34.38 1.18 -5.97
CA GLN A 40 34.35 1.12 -7.43
C GLN A 40 33.14 1.83 -8.06
N PHE A 41 32.14 2.20 -7.26
CA PHE A 41 31.00 3.00 -7.71
C PHE A 41 31.39 4.48 -7.79
N SER A 42 31.69 4.96 -8.98
CA SER A 42 32.31 6.28 -9.22
C SER A 42 31.36 7.50 -9.14
N ARG A 43 30.05 7.31 -8.94
CA ARG A 43 29.08 8.41 -8.88
C ARG A 43 28.94 8.92 -7.46
N ILE A 44 29.55 10.08 -7.22
CA ILE A 44 29.54 10.79 -5.94
C ILE A 44 28.32 11.72 -5.89
N GLY A 45 27.47 11.56 -4.87
CA GLY A 45 26.32 12.43 -4.62
C GLY A 45 26.70 13.74 -3.92
N LYS A 46 25.70 14.58 -3.63
CA LYS A 46 25.86 15.94 -3.04
C LYS A 46 26.66 16.03 -1.74
N HIS A 47 26.80 14.92 -1.00
CA HIS A 47 27.53 14.86 0.26
C HIS A 47 28.94 14.24 0.14
N GLY A 48 29.49 14.10 -1.07
CA GLY A 48 30.82 13.53 -1.26
C GLY A 48 30.89 12.01 -1.11
N LEU A 49 29.74 11.33 -1.04
CA LEU A 49 29.62 9.87 -0.90
C LEU A 49 29.00 9.24 -2.16
N ALA A 50 29.42 8.02 -2.49
CA ALA A 50 28.81 7.24 -3.56
C ALA A 50 27.29 7.08 -3.35
N SER A 51 26.48 7.48 -4.32
CA SER A 51 25.02 7.47 -4.18
C SER A 51 24.29 7.21 -5.50
N LEU A 52 23.19 6.48 -5.40
CA LEU A 52 22.21 6.29 -6.47
C LEU A 52 21.13 7.35 -6.50
N LYS A 53 21.03 8.18 -5.46
CA LYS A 53 20.11 9.32 -5.48
C LYS A 53 20.43 10.16 -6.71
N GLU A 54 19.40 10.55 -7.45
CA GLU A 54 19.50 11.29 -8.72
C GLU A 54 20.00 10.48 -9.94
N VAL A 55 20.41 9.21 -9.76
CA VAL A 55 20.81 8.32 -10.86
C VAL A 55 19.64 7.43 -11.29
N ALA A 56 19.04 6.74 -10.33
CA ALA A 56 17.95 5.79 -10.55
C ALA A 56 16.88 5.91 -9.47
N HIS A 57 15.65 5.62 -9.85
CA HIS A 57 14.53 5.54 -8.93
C HIS A 57 14.21 4.09 -8.54
N PRO A 58 13.60 3.85 -7.35
CA PRO A 58 13.26 2.50 -6.89
C PRO A 58 12.43 1.69 -7.89
N TRP A 59 11.45 2.31 -8.57
CA TRP A 59 10.64 1.63 -9.58
C TRP A 59 11.42 1.26 -10.85
N GLU A 60 12.49 1.99 -11.19
CA GLU A 60 13.38 1.62 -12.30
C GLU A 60 14.23 0.41 -11.93
N LEU A 61 14.68 0.33 -10.66
CA LEU A 61 15.39 -0.84 -10.15
C LEU A 61 14.48 -2.07 -10.05
N ASP A 62 13.21 -1.90 -9.71
CA ASP A 62 12.23 -2.97 -9.75
C ASP A 62 12.08 -3.56 -11.16
N ILE A 63 11.90 -2.69 -12.17
CA ILE A 63 11.87 -3.10 -13.59
C ILE A 63 13.17 -3.81 -13.96
N LEU A 64 14.33 -3.25 -13.60
CA LEU A 64 15.64 -3.86 -13.89
C LEU A 64 15.77 -5.25 -13.26
N THR A 65 15.28 -5.42 -12.03
CA THR A 65 15.29 -6.72 -11.33
C THR A 65 14.49 -7.77 -12.10
N ARG A 66 13.29 -7.41 -12.56
CA ARG A 66 12.44 -8.26 -13.41
C ARG A 66 13.15 -8.64 -14.71
N GLU A 67 13.79 -7.68 -15.37
CA GLU A 67 14.53 -7.94 -16.61
C GLU A 67 15.76 -8.83 -16.37
N ILE A 68 16.47 -8.68 -15.24
CA ILE A 68 17.58 -9.57 -14.85
C ILE A 68 17.08 -11.01 -14.71
N ILE A 69 15.95 -11.21 -14.02
CA ILE A 69 15.34 -12.54 -13.87
C ILE A 69 15.00 -13.16 -15.24
N LEU A 70 14.48 -12.37 -16.17
CA LEU A 70 14.11 -12.86 -17.50
C LEU A 70 15.32 -13.18 -18.37
N ASN A 71 16.31 -12.29 -18.39
CA ASN A 71 17.28 -12.22 -19.48
C ASN A 71 18.74 -12.46 -19.08
N ALA A 72 19.11 -12.25 -17.82
CA ALA A 72 20.50 -12.42 -17.36
C ALA A 72 20.96 -13.88 -17.38
N GLN A 73 22.28 -14.07 -17.36
CA GLN A 73 22.96 -15.33 -17.63
C GLN A 73 24.16 -15.48 -16.67
N ASP A 74 24.79 -16.65 -16.58
CA ASP A 74 25.77 -16.92 -15.51
C ASP A 74 27.20 -16.42 -15.79
N ASP A 75 27.63 -16.31 -17.04
CA ASP A 75 29.00 -15.89 -17.39
C ASP A 75 28.96 -14.64 -18.25
N ARG A 76 29.36 -13.46 -17.73
CA ARG A 76 29.32 -12.21 -18.51
C ARG A 76 30.25 -11.08 -18.05
N ILE A 77 30.42 -10.13 -18.97
CA ILE A 77 31.34 -8.99 -18.97
C ILE A 77 30.80 -7.66 -18.41
N LYS A 78 29.48 -7.52 -18.15
CA LYS A 78 28.90 -6.27 -17.63
C LYS A 78 28.65 -6.36 -16.12
N ASP A 79 28.86 -5.23 -15.46
CA ASP A 79 28.77 -5.06 -14.01
C ASP A 79 27.93 -3.81 -13.69
N LEU A 80 26.89 -3.94 -12.87
CA LEU A 80 26.06 -2.82 -12.43
C LEU A 80 26.76 -1.84 -11.48
N TYR A 81 27.83 -2.24 -10.78
CA TYR A 81 28.63 -1.27 -10.02
C TYR A 81 29.47 -0.34 -10.91
N ASN A 82 29.67 -0.70 -12.18
CA ASN A 82 30.17 0.24 -13.18
C ASN A 82 29.02 1.19 -13.56
N THR A 83 29.26 2.48 -13.34
CA THR A 83 28.24 3.53 -13.48
C THR A 83 27.81 3.76 -14.92
N ASP A 84 28.68 3.51 -15.90
CA ASP A 84 28.32 3.57 -17.33
C ASP A 84 27.38 2.43 -17.68
N HIS A 85 27.66 1.21 -17.20
CA HIS A 85 26.78 0.06 -17.41
C HIS A 85 25.42 0.27 -16.77
N LEU A 86 25.37 0.74 -15.51
CA LEU A 86 24.11 1.05 -14.86
C LEU A 86 23.33 2.14 -15.61
N SER A 87 24.00 3.22 -16.02
CA SER A 87 23.36 4.31 -16.77
C SER A 87 22.76 3.80 -18.08
N VAL A 88 23.45 2.91 -18.79
CA VAL A 88 22.91 2.26 -20.00
C VAL A 88 21.64 1.45 -19.69
N ALA A 89 21.65 0.65 -18.61
CA ALA A 89 20.47 -0.13 -18.21
C ALA A 89 19.26 0.76 -17.90
N ILE A 90 19.46 1.82 -17.12
CA ILE A 90 18.40 2.76 -16.73
C ILE A 90 17.90 3.57 -17.95
N ASN A 91 18.79 4.04 -18.81
CA ASN A 91 18.40 4.76 -20.03
C ASN A 91 17.61 3.88 -20.99
N HIS A 92 17.92 2.58 -21.05
CA HIS A 92 17.09 1.64 -21.81
C HIS A 92 15.67 1.52 -21.23
N ILE A 93 15.53 1.43 -19.91
CA ILE A 93 14.20 1.41 -19.25
C ILE A 93 13.43 2.69 -19.59
N ARG A 94 14.04 3.86 -19.40
CA ARG A 94 13.41 5.16 -19.71
C ARG A 94 12.96 5.25 -21.17
N ARG A 95 13.83 4.86 -22.11
CA ARG A 95 13.51 4.85 -23.54
C ARG A 95 12.32 3.93 -23.89
N ILE A 96 12.24 2.76 -23.27
CA ILE A 96 11.10 1.85 -23.50
C ILE A 96 9.82 2.49 -22.95
N SER A 97 9.87 3.03 -21.72
CA SER A 97 8.73 3.72 -21.10
C SER A 97 8.28 4.94 -21.91
N GLU A 98 9.19 5.70 -22.50
CA GLU A 98 8.86 6.80 -23.42
C GLU A 98 8.17 6.29 -24.70
N THR A 99 8.67 5.16 -25.24
CA THR A 99 8.12 4.56 -26.47
C THR A 99 6.73 3.97 -26.24
N GLN A 100 6.42 3.48 -25.03
CA GLN A 100 5.16 2.80 -24.74
C GLN A 100 3.93 3.73 -24.86
N ASN A 101 4.15 5.05 -24.74
CA ASN A 101 3.10 6.08 -24.75
C ASN A 101 3.13 6.98 -25.99
N ALA A 102 3.98 6.68 -26.97
CA ALA A 102 4.25 7.59 -28.10
C ALA A 102 3.05 7.80 -29.03
N ASP A 103 2.17 6.81 -29.18
CA ASP A 103 1.16 6.80 -30.23
C ASP A 103 -0.20 7.41 -29.81
N ASN A 104 -0.42 7.71 -28.52
CA ASN A 104 -1.72 8.24 -28.05
C ASN A 104 -1.69 9.02 -26.71
N LEU A 105 -0.66 9.82 -26.48
CA LEU A 105 -0.44 10.49 -25.19
C LEU A 105 -1.61 11.39 -24.75
N GLU A 106 -2.28 12.08 -25.69
CA GLU A 106 -3.38 13.00 -25.35
C GLU A 106 -4.60 12.26 -24.79
N LYS A 107 -4.92 11.07 -25.30
CA LYS A 107 -6.03 10.25 -24.81
C LYS A 107 -5.67 9.51 -23.51
N THR A 108 -4.39 9.17 -23.31
CA THR A 108 -3.95 8.33 -22.19
C THR A 108 -3.27 9.09 -21.07
N LEU A 109 -3.03 10.41 -21.18
CA LEU A 109 -2.25 11.20 -20.22
C LEU A 109 -2.69 10.98 -18.78
N TYR A 110 -3.99 11.09 -18.50
CA TYR A 110 -4.52 10.94 -17.15
C TYR A 110 -4.46 9.51 -16.62
N GLN A 111 -4.65 8.51 -17.49
CA GLN A 111 -4.48 7.11 -17.14
C GLN A 111 -3.00 6.82 -16.83
N GLU A 112 -2.08 7.32 -17.66
CA GLU A 112 -0.64 7.19 -17.44
C GLU A 112 -0.20 7.89 -16.16
N LEU A 113 -0.71 9.09 -15.86
CA LEU A 113 -0.47 9.75 -14.58
C LEU A 113 -0.91 8.86 -13.41
N GLN A 114 -2.10 8.26 -13.48
CA GLN A 114 -2.59 7.35 -12.44
C GLN A 114 -1.70 6.12 -12.28
N ARG A 115 -1.28 5.49 -13.37
CA ARG A 115 -0.40 4.31 -13.35
C ARG A 115 0.99 4.65 -12.82
N LEU A 116 1.56 5.78 -13.24
CA LEU A 116 2.82 6.30 -12.72
C LEU A 116 2.73 6.54 -11.21
N TYR A 117 1.65 7.17 -10.75
CA TYR A 117 1.46 7.41 -9.33
C TYR A 117 1.37 6.09 -8.55
N GLN A 118 0.57 5.12 -9.02
CA GLN A 118 0.45 3.79 -8.39
C GLN A 118 1.81 3.08 -8.29
N GLN A 119 2.61 3.13 -9.37
CA GLN A 119 3.95 2.55 -9.38
C GLN A 119 4.89 3.25 -8.38
N GLN A 120 4.81 4.58 -8.28
CA GLN A 120 5.72 5.36 -7.44
C GLN A 120 5.31 5.41 -5.97
N SER A 121 4.00 5.39 -5.67
CA SER A 121 3.48 5.56 -4.31
C SER A 121 3.91 4.44 -3.38
N LEU A 122 4.04 3.22 -3.89
CA LEU A 122 4.49 2.05 -3.14
C LEU A 122 5.86 2.29 -2.47
N TRP A 123 6.75 3.02 -3.15
CA TRP A 123 8.12 3.30 -2.67
C TRP A 123 8.20 4.47 -1.69
N ARG A 124 7.06 5.12 -1.39
CA ARG A 124 6.97 6.23 -0.42
C ARG A 124 6.28 5.82 0.87
N THR A 125 5.86 4.57 1.00
CA THR A 125 5.19 4.05 2.19
C THR A 125 6.08 4.16 3.42
N ASN A 126 5.54 4.70 4.51
CA ASN A 126 6.18 4.58 5.82
C ASN A 126 6.13 3.13 6.27
N THR A 127 7.23 2.41 6.11
CA THR A 127 7.30 0.97 6.37
C THR A 127 6.99 0.63 7.83
N SER A 128 7.40 1.46 8.80
CA SER A 128 7.14 1.18 10.22
C SER A 128 5.64 1.24 10.51
N LEU A 129 4.96 2.29 10.04
CA LEU A 129 3.50 2.41 10.17
C LEU A 129 2.77 1.31 9.39
N MET A 130 3.22 0.94 8.18
CA MET A 130 2.66 -0.16 7.41
C MET A 130 2.73 -1.48 8.19
N LEU A 131 3.89 -1.80 8.76
CA LEU A 131 4.09 -3.02 9.56
C LEU A 131 3.20 -3.01 10.81
N ALA A 132 3.21 -1.91 11.57
CA ALA A 132 2.42 -1.79 12.79
C ALA A 132 0.91 -1.84 12.54
N ARG A 133 0.45 -1.17 11.47
CA ARG A 133 -0.96 -1.18 11.03
C ARG A 133 -1.43 -2.60 10.74
N HIS A 134 -0.71 -3.30 9.88
CA HIS A 134 -1.11 -4.65 9.49
C HIS A 134 -0.97 -5.64 10.65
N PHE A 135 0.04 -5.49 11.51
CA PHE A 135 0.15 -6.31 12.72
C PHE A 135 -1.07 -6.13 13.61
N LYS A 136 -1.49 -4.88 13.87
CA LYS A 136 -2.65 -4.56 14.69
C LYS A 136 -3.95 -5.08 14.08
N ILE A 137 -4.16 -4.93 12.76
CA ILE A 137 -5.34 -5.46 12.05
C ILE A 137 -5.38 -6.99 12.18
N TYR A 138 -4.30 -7.67 11.79
CA TYR A 138 -4.25 -9.13 11.76
C TYR A 138 -4.30 -9.77 13.14
N SER A 139 -3.85 -9.07 14.18
CA SER A 139 -3.94 -9.54 15.57
C SER A 139 -5.35 -9.46 16.16
N THR A 140 -6.36 -8.97 15.42
CA THR A 140 -7.76 -9.02 15.87
C THR A 140 -8.20 -10.49 16.00
N PRO A 141 -8.76 -10.94 17.15
CA PRO A 141 -8.94 -12.37 17.43
C PRO A 141 -9.64 -13.17 16.34
N ASN A 142 -10.74 -12.64 15.78
CA ASN A 142 -11.49 -13.31 14.72
C ASN A 142 -10.65 -13.51 13.47
N LEU A 143 -9.93 -12.47 13.03
CA LEU A 143 -9.09 -12.52 11.83
C LEU A 143 -7.82 -13.36 12.04
N ALA A 144 -7.20 -13.26 13.22
CA ALA A 144 -6.05 -14.08 13.60
C ALA A 144 -6.35 -15.59 13.44
N SER A 145 -7.56 -16.03 13.81
CA SER A 145 -7.98 -17.43 13.65
C SER A 145 -8.06 -17.91 12.19
N PHE A 146 -8.33 -17.01 11.23
CA PHE A 146 -8.28 -17.35 9.81
C PHE A 146 -6.83 -17.51 9.34
N ILE A 147 -5.95 -16.63 9.80
CA ILE A 147 -4.54 -16.66 9.42
C ILE A 147 -3.85 -17.89 10.00
N GLU A 148 -4.10 -18.24 11.26
CA GLU A 148 -3.57 -19.45 11.89
C GLU A 148 -4.01 -20.71 11.14
N ARG A 149 -5.28 -20.78 10.69
CA ARG A 149 -5.75 -21.89 9.85
C ARG A 149 -5.09 -21.94 8.48
N GLY A 150 -4.80 -20.79 7.86
CA GLY A 150 -4.16 -20.71 6.54
C GLY A 150 -2.65 -20.90 6.54
N THR A 151 -1.99 -20.71 7.70
CA THR A 151 -0.53 -20.66 7.80
C THR A 151 0.07 -21.62 8.81
N SER A 152 -0.73 -22.21 9.72
CA SER A 152 -0.28 -22.97 10.91
C SER A 152 0.58 -22.17 11.90
N LEU A 153 0.62 -20.84 11.72
CA LEU A 153 1.42 -19.90 12.50
C LEU A 153 0.51 -18.81 13.08
N SER A 154 0.78 -18.44 14.32
CA SER A 154 0.21 -17.22 14.90
C SER A 154 0.78 -15.97 14.21
N ILE A 155 0.06 -14.85 14.30
CA ILE A 155 0.50 -13.56 13.75
C ILE A 155 1.86 -13.15 14.33
N LYS A 156 2.06 -13.40 15.62
CA LYS A 156 3.32 -13.11 16.31
C LYS A 156 4.47 -13.89 15.67
N GLN A 157 4.32 -15.20 15.48
CA GLN A 157 5.35 -16.05 14.87
C GLN A 157 5.66 -15.64 13.41
N ILE A 158 4.64 -15.27 12.63
CA ILE A 158 4.83 -14.76 11.26
C ILE A 158 5.67 -13.48 11.27
N TYR A 159 5.36 -12.53 12.15
CA TYR A 159 6.10 -11.29 12.27
C TYR A 159 7.51 -11.51 12.83
N THR A 160 7.71 -12.43 13.77
CA THR A 160 9.02 -12.83 14.27
C THR A 160 9.90 -13.32 13.11
N LEU A 161 9.44 -14.30 12.32
CA LEU A 161 10.18 -14.79 11.15
C LEU A 161 10.44 -13.65 10.15
N GLY A 162 9.41 -12.88 9.79
CA GLY A 162 9.51 -11.80 8.82
C GLY A 162 10.51 -10.71 9.21
N ILE A 163 10.46 -10.24 10.46
CA ILE A 163 11.36 -9.22 11.00
C ILE A 163 12.78 -9.77 11.13
N SER A 164 12.98 -11.00 11.64
CA SER A 164 14.31 -11.60 11.76
C SER A 164 14.99 -11.74 10.39
N ILE A 165 14.29 -12.26 9.39
CA ILE A 165 14.83 -12.43 8.04
C ILE A 165 15.09 -11.06 7.39
N SER A 166 14.16 -10.11 7.54
CA SER A 166 14.35 -8.75 7.02
C SER A 166 15.53 -8.05 7.68
N GLY A 167 15.67 -8.19 9.00
CA GLY A 167 16.79 -7.67 9.79
C GLY A 167 18.14 -8.20 9.31
N HIS A 168 18.20 -9.49 8.98
CA HIS A 168 19.39 -10.08 8.36
C HIS A 168 19.73 -9.41 7.02
N PHE A 169 18.73 -9.21 6.15
CA PHE A 169 18.90 -8.53 4.87
C PHE A 169 19.24 -7.03 4.98
N LEU A 170 19.18 -6.43 6.17
CA LEU A 170 19.69 -5.08 6.40
C LEU A 170 21.21 -5.01 6.41
N THR A 171 21.91 -6.14 6.57
CA THR A 171 23.38 -6.15 6.71
C THR A 171 24.05 -7.16 5.79
N LYS A 172 23.40 -8.29 5.49
CA LYS A 172 23.92 -9.39 4.67
C LYS A 172 23.00 -9.67 3.49
N HIS A 173 23.54 -10.13 2.37
CA HIS A 173 22.77 -10.37 1.15
C HIS A 173 22.39 -11.84 0.93
N VAL A 174 22.93 -12.77 1.73
CA VAL A 174 22.61 -14.21 1.69
C VAL A 174 22.10 -14.66 3.06
N PHE A 175 20.95 -15.31 3.11
CA PHE A 175 20.34 -15.88 4.30
C PHE A 175 20.27 -17.40 4.21
N ASN A 176 20.41 -18.10 5.34
CA ASN A 176 20.23 -19.55 5.42
C ASN A 176 18.83 -19.85 5.95
N THR A 177 17.99 -20.52 5.14
CA THR A 177 16.61 -20.85 5.48
C THR A 177 16.48 -21.89 6.60
N LYS A 178 17.57 -22.57 6.98
CA LYS A 178 17.62 -23.52 8.09
C LYS A 178 18.08 -22.90 9.42
N GLN A 179 17.96 -21.58 9.55
CA GLN A 179 18.14 -20.90 10.83
C GLN A 179 17.16 -21.48 11.87
N ASP A 180 17.64 -21.70 13.09
CA ASP A 180 16.82 -22.19 14.20
C ASP A 180 16.00 -21.04 14.83
N TYR A 181 14.71 -21.28 15.04
CA TYR A 181 13.76 -20.36 15.67
C TYR A 181 13.03 -21.00 16.88
N THR A 182 13.48 -22.14 17.37
CA THR A 182 12.87 -22.85 18.49
C THR A 182 12.85 -22.02 19.78
N ALA A 183 13.84 -21.15 19.98
CA ALA A 183 13.86 -20.17 21.07
C ALA A 183 12.65 -19.20 21.08
N PHE A 184 12.02 -19.01 19.92
CA PHE A 184 10.80 -18.21 19.76
C PHE A 184 9.52 -19.06 19.70
N GLY A 185 9.60 -20.35 20.05
CA GLY A 185 8.47 -21.27 19.99
C GLY A 185 8.01 -21.59 18.57
N ILE A 186 8.92 -21.55 17.58
CA ILE A 186 8.65 -21.88 16.18
C ILE A 186 9.39 -23.15 15.82
N SER A 187 8.66 -24.21 15.45
CA SER A 187 9.26 -25.47 15.02
C SER A 187 9.91 -25.38 13.64
N ASP A 188 10.74 -26.36 13.29
CA ASP A 188 11.33 -26.46 11.96
C ASP A 188 10.26 -26.59 10.86
N GLU A 189 9.20 -27.35 11.11
CA GLU A 189 8.06 -27.50 10.18
C GLU A 189 7.31 -26.19 9.97
N GLN A 190 7.11 -25.42 11.05
CA GLN A 190 6.47 -24.11 11.01
C GLN A 190 7.32 -23.08 10.24
N ARG A 191 8.63 -23.04 10.52
CA ARG A 191 9.58 -22.23 9.75
C ARG A 191 9.55 -22.61 8.27
N ASP A 192 9.69 -23.89 7.96
CA ASP A 192 9.78 -24.37 6.58
C ASP A 192 8.48 -24.06 5.81
N SER A 193 7.30 -24.24 6.43
CA SER A 193 5.99 -23.86 5.88
C SER A 193 5.89 -22.37 5.53
N PHE A 194 6.48 -21.49 6.35
CA PHE A 194 6.56 -20.06 6.04
C PHE A 194 7.52 -19.78 4.89
N ILE A 195 8.72 -20.36 4.94
CA ILE A 195 9.78 -20.17 3.94
C ILE A 195 9.32 -20.63 2.55
N ASP A 196 8.64 -21.77 2.46
CA ASP A 196 8.12 -22.34 1.20
C ASP A 196 7.14 -21.40 0.48
N LYS A 197 6.44 -20.53 1.23
CA LYS A 197 5.52 -19.54 0.65
C LYS A 197 6.21 -18.30 0.08
N ILE A 198 7.47 -18.06 0.45
CA ILE A 198 8.18 -16.81 0.12
C ILE A 198 9.47 -17.02 -0.66
N VAL A 199 10.01 -18.25 -0.72
CA VAL A 199 11.17 -18.63 -1.52
C VAL A 199 10.74 -19.22 -2.85
N PHE A 200 11.47 -18.87 -3.91
CA PHE A 200 11.31 -19.47 -5.22
C PHE A 200 12.66 -19.83 -5.85
N GLY A 201 12.70 -20.97 -6.56
CA GLY A 201 13.83 -21.32 -7.41
C GLY A 201 13.90 -20.40 -8.63
N PHE A 202 15.12 -20.06 -9.09
CA PHE A 202 15.29 -19.11 -10.18
C PHE A 202 14.57 -19.51 -11.47
N ASP A 203 14.66 -20.78 -11.90
CA ASP A 203 14.05 -21.21 -13.16
C ASP A 203 12.52 -21.12 -13.11
N ALA A 204 11.94 -21.51 -11.98
CA ALA A 204 10.52 -21.36 -11.73
C ALA A 204 10.12 -19.87 -11.71
N LEU A 205 10.95 -19.01 -11.10
CA LEU A 205 10.70 -17.56 -11.03
C LEU A 205 10.76 -16.93 -12.42
N LYS A 206 11.75 -17.31 -13.22
CA LYS A 206 11.88 -16.87 -14.62
C LYS A 206 10.68 -17.30 -15.45
N HIS A 207 10.22 -18.55 -15.33
CA HIS A 207 9.02 -19.02 -16.02
C HIS A 207 7.77 -18.23 -15.61
N ARG A 208 7.59 -17.99 -14.31
CA ARG A 208 6.48 -17.18 -13.79
C ARG A 208 6.55 -15.74 -14.30
N THR A 209 7.73 -15.14 -14.29
CA THR A 209 7.96 -13.78 -14.78
C THR A 209 7.67 -13.69 -16.27
N ALA A 210 8.08 -14.69 -17.06
CA ALA A 210 7.81 -14.73 -18.50
C ALA A 210 6.31 -14.83 -18.82
N LYS A 211 5.54 -15.56 -17.99
CA LYS A 211 4.08 -15.67 -18.13
C LYS A 211 3.35 -14.36 -17.83
N THR A 212 3.85 -13.57 -16.89
CA THR A 212 3.27 -12.28 -16.53
C THR A 212 3.77 -11.13 -17.40
N GLN A 213 4.90 -11.30 -18.11
CA GLN A 213 5.54 -10.23 -18.85
C GLN A 213 4.68 -9.75 -20.01
N GLU A 214 4.30 -8.47 -19.94
CA GLU A 214 3.60 -7.82 -21.04
C GLU A 214 4.61 -7.10 -21.95
N TYR A 215 4.41 -7.23 -23.26
CA TYR A 215 5.15 -6.50 -24.29
C TYR A 215 4.13 -5.66 -25.05
N ASN A 216 3.66 -4.60 -24.39
CA ASN A 216 2.71 -3.61 -24.90
C ASN A 216 2.87 -2.31 -24.07
N GLU A 217 1.89 -1.43 -24.10
CA GLU A 217 1.76 -0.21 -23.28
C GLU A 217 1.78 -0.45 -21.75
N ASN A 218 1.75 -1.71 -21.30
CA ASN A 218 1.85 -2.11 -19.90
C ASN A 218 3.23 -2.62 -19.48
N TRP A 219 4.24 -2.57 -20.36
CA TRP A 219 5.57 -3.13 -20.08
C TRP A 219 6.21 -2.58 -18.80
N SER A 220 6.19 -1.25 -18.59
CA SER A 220 6.78 -0.65 -17.39
C SER A 220 6.00 -0.97 -16.11
N TYR A 221 4.72 -1.33 -16.23
CA TYR A 221 3.79 -1.56 -15.13
C TYR A 221 3.51 -3.04 -14.86
N THR A 222 4.17 -3.94 -15.59
CA THR A 222 4.09 -5.38 -15.37
C THR A 222 4.51 -5.71 -13.92
N ILE A 223 3.63 -6.37 -13.20
CA ILE A 223 3.86 -6.78 -11.79
C ILE A 223 5.13 -7.62 -11.69
N ASN A 224 6.01 -7.27 -10.75
CA ASN A 224 7.15 -8.10 -10.40
C ASN A 224 6.70 -9.29 -9.51
N PRO A 225 6.89 -10.55 -9.93
CA PRO A 225 6.48 -11.71 -9.14
C PRO A 225 7.11 -11.77 -7.74
N LEU A 226 8.26 -11.12 -7.54
CA LEU A 226 8.94 -11.01 -6.25
C LEU A 226 8.09 -10.36 -5.15
N ILE A 227 7.04 -9.58 -5.49
CA ILE A 227 6.10 -9.05 -4.50
C ILE A 227 5.46 -10.17 -3.66
N SER A 228 5.22 -11.34 -4.28
CA SER A 228 4.62 -12.50 -3.61
C SER A 228 5.63 -13.53 -3.11
N THR A 229 6.79 -13.61 -3.74
CA THR A 229 7.88 -14.56 -3.42
C THR A 229 9.22 -13.80 -3.40
N PRO A 230 9.48 -13.02 -2.34
CA PRO A 230 10.59 -12.05 -2.31
C PRO A 230 11.98 -12.68 -2.20
N LEU A 231 12.07 -13.97 -1.88
CA LEU A 231 13.34 -14.68 -1.70
C LEU A 231 13.63 -15.58 -2.90
N ILE A 232 14.88 -15.58 -3.35
CA ILE A 232 15.34 -16.38 -4.49
C ILE A 232 16.40 -17.36 -3.99
N ALA A 233 16.22 -18.65 -4.27
CA ALA A 233 17.25 -19.66 -4.00
C ALA A 233 18.52 -19.37 -4.80
N PHE A 234 19.68 -19.39 -4.13
CA PHE A 234 20.97 -19.00 -4.68
C PHE A 234 21.36 -19.87 -5.89
N ASN A 235 21.24 -21.19 -5.75
CA ASN A 235 21.28 -22.16 -6.84
C ASN A 235 20.63 -23.49 -6.41
N GLN A 236 20.41 -24.39 -7.36
CA GLN A 236 19.78 -25.70 -7.08
C GLN A 236 20.64 -26.61 -6.19
N ALA A 237 21.96 -26.43 -6.17
CA ALA A 237 22.88 -27.25 -5.38
C ALA A 237 22.87 -26.88 -3.89
N ILE A 238 22.53 -25.63 -3.55
CA ILE A 238 22.47 -25.11 -2.18
C ILE A 238 21.14 -24.35 -1.99
N PRO A 239 19.99 -25.05 -2.02
CA PRO A 239 18.67 -24.41 -2.03
C PRO A 239 18.34 -23.67 -0.73
N ASN A 240 19.04 -23.99 0.37
CA ASN A 240 18.85 -23.36 1.66
C ASN A 240 19.49 -21.97 1.75
N LEU A 241 20.36 -21.59 0.82
CA LEU A 241 20.89 -20.23 0.75
C LEU A 241 20.02 -19.41 -0.19
N VAL A 242 19.52 -18.28 0.30
CA VAL A 242 18.61 -17.41 -0.45
C VAL A 242 19.08 -15.97 -0.43
N ILE A 243 18.71 -15.22 -1.47
CA ILE A 243 18.92 -13.78 -1.57
C ILE A 243 17.57 -13.06 -1.62
N CYS A 244 17.56 -11.79 -1.19
CA CYS A 244 16.41 -10.90 -1.30
C CYS A 244 16.82 -9.64 -2.06
N PRO A 245 16.61 -9.57 -3.39
CA PRO A 245 17.04 -8.42 -4.18
C PRO A 245 16.32 -7.13 -3.77
N ILE A 246 15.07 -7.22 -3.32
CA ILE A 246 14.24 -6.08 -2.92
C ILE A 246 13.73 -6.29 -1.49
N PRO A 247 14.49 -5.87 -0.46
CA PRO A 247 14.11 -6.09 0.95
C PRO A 247 12.72 -5.58 1.32
N PHE A 248 12.27 -4.48 0.70
CA PHE A 248 10.92 -3.96 0.89
C PHE A 248 9.82 -5.00 0.57
N TYR A 249 10.00 -5.86 -0.45
CA TYR A 249 9.02 -6.90 -0.78
C TYR A 249 8.93 -7.99 0.27
N LEU A 250 10.00 -8.26 1.01
CA LEU A 250 9.91 -9.16 2.16
C LEU A 250 9.04 -8.55 3.26
N MET A 251 9.26 -7.28 3.60
CA MET A 251 8.45 -6.55 4.58
C MET A 251 6.99 -6.47 4.17
N TYR A 252 6.72 -6.20 2.89
CA TYR A 252 5.38 -6.21 2.33
C TYR A 252 4.73 -7.59 2.44
N ARG A 253 5.45 -8.67 2.13
CA ARG A 253 4.91 -10.04 2.05
C ARG A 253 4.39 -10.57 3.38
N PHE A 254 5.06 -10.31 4.50
CA PHE A 254 4.59 -10.75 5.83
C PHE A 254 3.66 -9.75 6.53
N SER A 255 3.50 -8.54 5.96
CA SER A 255 2.51 -7.56 6.40
C SER A 255 1.30 -7.56 5.46
N GLU A 256 1.08 -6.54 4.63
CA GLU A 256 -0.08 -6.45 3.73
C GLU A 256 -0.26 -7.69 2.84
N GLY A 257 0.85 -8.31 2.41
CA GLY A 257 0.86 -9.53 1.60
C GLY A 257 0.32 -10.78 2.31
N LEU A 258 0.21 -10.79 3.65
CA LEU A 258 -0.35 -11.91 4.41
C LEU A 258 -1.81 -12.19 4.04
N PHE A 259 -2.51 -11.19 3.50
CA PHE A 259 -3.82 -11.33 2.86
C PHE A 259 -3.91 -12.56 1.93
N PHE A 260 -2.87 -12.83 1.13
CA PHE A 260 -2.91 -13.93 0.17
C PHE A 260 -3.00 -15.32 0.82
N ASP A 261 -2.62 -15.45 2.10
CA ASP A 261 -2.52 -16.74 2.77
C ASP A 261 -3.83 -17.23 3.40
N PHE A 262 -4.86 -16.38 3.50
CA PHE A 262 -6.15 -16.74 4.12
C PHE A 262 -7.39 -16.46 3.27
N THR A 263 -7.24 -15.79 2.13
CA THR A 263 -8.38 -15.39 1.26
C THR A 263 -9.15 -16.54 0.64
N SER A 264 -8.57 -17.73 0.52
CA SER A 264 -9.29 -18.92 0.06
C SER A 264 -10.23 -19.50 1.13
N ILE A 265 -10.17 -19.02 2.38
CA ILE A 265 -10.99 -19.51 3.48
C ILE A 265 -12.31 -18.72 3.51
N LYS A 266 -13.43 -19.44 3.39
CA LYS A 266 -14.77 -18.83 3.35
C LYS A 266 -15.09 -18.07 4.65
N GLY A 267 -15.63 -16.85 4.52
CA GLY A 267 -16.06 -16.02 5.64
C GLY A 267 -14.97 -15.09 6.18
N HIS A 268 -13.78 -15.08 5.57
CA HIS A 268 -12.71 -14.16 5.95
C HIS A 268 -13.08 -12.69 5.68
N GLU A 269 -13.96 -12.42 4.71
CA GLU A 269 -14.29 -11.06 4.27
C GLU A 269 -14.90 -10.23 5.40
N GLN A 270 -15.83 -10.82 6.17
CA GLN A 270 -16.45 -10.15 7.31
C GLN A 270 -15.42 -9.91 8.43
N ALA A 271 -14.66 -10.95 8.81
CA ALA A 271 -13.64 -10.82 9.85
C ALA A 271 -12.56 -9.79 9.49
N TYR A 272 -12.22 -9.67 8.21
CA TYR A 272 -11.27 -8.68 7.71
C TYR A 272 -11.85 -7.27 7.72
N GLY A 273 -13.11 -7.10 7.31
CA GLY A 273 -13.84 -5.84 7.41
C GLY A 273 -13.94 -5.34 8.85
N ASP A 274 -14.38 -6.19 9.77
CA ASP A 274 -14.54 -5.87 11.20
C ASP A 274 -13.19 -5.49 11.84
N ALA A 275 -12.12 -6.22 11.52
CA ALA A 275 -10.78 -5.92 12.01
C ALA A 275 -10.27 -4.56 11.51
N PHE A 276 -10.56 -4.21 10.26
CA PHE A 276 -10.21 -2.90 9.71
C PHE A 276 -11.02 -1.77 10.35
N GLU A 277 -12.32 -1.96 10.54
CA GLU A 277 -13.17 -0.99 11.27
C GLU A 277 -12.66 -0.77 12.70
N GLN A 278 -12.35 -1.86 13.40
CA GLN A 278 -11.79 -1.78 14.75
C GLN A 278 -10.45 -1.02 14.75
N TYR A 279 -9.60 -1.26 13.76
CA TYR A 279 -8.36 -0.52 13.61
C TYR A 279 -8.58 0.98 13.43
N VAL A 280 -9.49 1.40 12.53
CA VAL A 280 -9.80 2.82 12.31
C VAL A 280 -10.29 3.48 13.59
N HIS A 281 -11.15 2.79 14.35
CA HIS A 281 -11.60 3.28 15.65
C HIS A 281 -10.48 3.41 16.68
N ASP A 282 -9.64 2.39 16.81
CA ASP A 282 -8.54 2.41 17.77
C ASP A 282 -7.52 3.50 17.44
N VAL A 283 -7.14 3.64 16.17
CA VAL A 283 -6.18 4.67 15.75
C VAL A 283 -6.75 6.06 15.96
N SER A 284 -8.05 6.27 15.72
CA SER A 284 -8.71 7.53 16.05
C SER A 284 -8.59 7.85 17.54
N LYS A 285 -8.82 6.87 18.42
CA LYS A 285 -8.65 7.06 19.87
C LYS A 285 -7.20 7.37 20.24
N ILE A 286 -6.24 6.63 19.70
CA ILE A 286 -4.80 6.83 19.94
C ILE A 286 -4.36 8.24 19.51
N LEU A 287 -4.86 8.72 18.37
CA LEU A 287 -4.51 10.04 17.85
C LEU A 287 -5.25 11.17 18.57
N ASN A 288 -6.38 10.87 19.22
CA ASN A 288 -7.18 11.84 19.97
C ASN A 288 -6.70 12.07 21.41
N THR A 289 -5.85 11.19 21.97
CA THR A 289 -5.32 11.33 23.35
C THR A 289 -4.20 12.37 23.49
N ASN A 290 -3.89 13.11 22.42
CA ASN A 290 -2.78 14.05 22.41
C ASN A 290 -3.12 15.32 23.21
N GLN A 291 -2.30 15.63 24.22
CA GLN A 291 -2.47 16.74 25.18
C GLN A 291 -2.40 18.16 24.55
N THR A 292 -2.07 18.27 23.26
CA THR A 292 -2.01 19.53 22.51
C THR A 292 -3.28 19.81 21.70
N ALA A 293 -4.26 18.88 21.67
CA ALA A 293 -5.52 19.12 20.99
C ALA A 293 -6.30 20.23 21.71
N CYS A 294 -6.47 21.37 21.04
CA CYS A 294 -7.27 22.49 21.58
C CYS A 294 -8.77 22.19 21.62
N ARG A 295 -9.22 21.03 21.12
CA ARG A 295 -10.64 20.68 20.96
C ARG A 295 -10.93 19.25 21.40
N THR A 296 -12.07 19.07 22.07
CA THR A 296 -12.60 17.75 22.42
C THR A 296 -13.28 17.14 21.19
N ILE A 297 -12.67 16.11 20.60
CA ILE A 297 -13.31 15.26 19.60
C ILE A 297 -13.88 14.04 20.29
N GLU A 298 -15.15 13.75 20.03
CA GLU A 298 -15.81 12.53 20.44
C GLU A 298 -15.77 11.49 19.30
N ILE A 299 -15.49 10.24 19.66
CA ILE A 299 -15.42 9.11 18.74
C ILE A 299 -16.38 8.05 19.25
N ILE A 300 -17.43 7.78 18.46
CA ILE A 300 -18.52 6.89 18.85
C ILE A 300 -18.65 5.78 17.80
N LYS A 301 -18.80 4.53 18.25
CA LYS A 301 -19.32 3.43 17.44
C LYS A 301 -20.84 3.38 17.60
N PRO A 302 -21.63 3.74 16.58
CA PRO A 302 -23.10 3.69 16.68
C PRO A 302 -23.58 2.27 16.97
N LYS A 303 -24.68 2.17 17.72
CA LYS A 303 -25.35 0.89 17.93
C LYS A 303 -26.32 0.63 16.77
N PRO A 304 -26.53 -0.64 16.38
CA PRO A 304 -27.60 -0.99 15.46
C PRO A 304 -28.96 -0.46 15.92
N TYR A 305 -29.81 -0.13 14.96
CA TYR A 305 -31.15 0.42 15.16
C TYR A 305 -32.15 -0.24 14.21
N LYS A 306 -33.45 -0.01 14.43
CA LYS A 306 -34.52 -0.61 13.64
C LYS A 306 -35.35 0.45 12.95
N ILE A 307 -35.65 0.22 11.68
CA ILE A 307 -36.67 0.96 10.92
C ILE A 307 -37.74 -0.06 10.53
N GLY A 308 -38.90 0.02 11.16
CA GLY A 308 -39.91 -1.02 11.07
C GLY A 308 -39.37 -2.37 11.56
N LYS A 309 -39.37 -3.38 10.66
CA LYS A 309 -38.84 -4.73 10.96
C LYS A 309 -37.37 -4.92 10.59
N ASN A 310 -36.77 -3.96 9.89
CA ASN A 310 -35.42 -4.09 9.38
C ASN A 310 -34.41 -3.58 10.41
N GLU A 311 -33.45 -4.43 10.77
CA GLU A 311 -32.28 -4.03 11.54
C GLU A 311 -31.24 -3.41 10.61
N LYS A 312 -30.69 -2.26 11.03
CA LYS A 312 -29.64 -1.52 10.33
C LYS A 312 -28.49 -1.28 11.28
N HIS A 313 -27.26 -1.37 10.78
CA HIS A 313 -26.05 -1.12 11.57
C HIS A 313 -25.66 0.37 11.60
N GLY A 314 -25.97 1.13 10.55
CA GLY A 314 -25.62 2.55 10.44
C GLY A 314 -24.23 2.79 9.87
N VAL A 315 -23.65 3.93 10.22
CA VAL A 315 -22.24 4.24 9.92
C VAL A 315 -21.33 3.48 10.89
N ASP A 316 -20.12 3.17 10.45
CA ASP A 316 -19.18 2.41 11.25
C ASP A 316 -18.64 3.23 12.44
N LEU A 317 -18.28 4.49 12.18
CA LEU A 317 -17.85 5.44 13.21
C LEU A 317 -18.50 6.82 13.02
N LEU A 318 -18.80 7.46 14.15
CA LEU A 318 -19.12 8.89 14.25
C LEU A 318 -17.96 9.60 14.92
N ILE A 319 -17.44 10.65 14.27
CA ILE A 319 -16.39 11.50 14.82
C ILE A 319 -16.90 12.93 14.82
N HIS A 320 -17.02 13.56 15.97
CA HIS A 320 -17.61 14.89 16.03
C HIS A 320 -17.01 15.80 17.10
N ASP A 321 -17.10 17.09 16.85
CA ASP A 321 -16.88 18.15 17.82
C ASP A 321 -18.15 19.01 17.97
N ALA A 322 -18.06 20.22 18.52
CA ALA A 322 -19.20 21.12 18.64
C ALA A 322 -19.73 21.65 17.30
N THR A 323 -18.95 21.58 16.22
CA THR A 323 -19.20 22.27 14.94
C THR A 323 -19.58 21.34 13.80
N GLY A 324 -19.07 20.11 13.80
CA GLY A 324 -19.27 19.16 12.71
C GLY A 324 -19.19 17.71 13.15
N ALA A 325 -19.73 16.82 12.31
CA ALA A 325 -19.64 15.38 12.48
C ALA A 325 -19.26 14.68 11.16
N ALA A 326 -18.20 13.89 11.22
CA ALA A 326 -17.80 12.98 10.15
C ALA A 326 -18.50 11.62 10.34
N LEU A 327 -19.20 11.20 9.30
CA LEU A 327 -19.90 9.93 9.18
C LEU A 327 -18.99 8.95 8.45
N VAL A 328 -18.29 8.08 9.16
CA VAL A 328 -17.21 7.27 8.58
C VAL A 328 -17.69 5.87 8.23
N GLU A 329 -17.44 5.49 6.98
CA GLU A 329 -17.66 4.16 6.42
C GLU A 329 -16.29 3.52 6.07
N CYS A 330 -15.95 2.41 6.70
CA CYS A 330 -14.69 1.69 6.54
C CYS A 330 -14.82 0.60 5.47
N LYS A 331 -13.82 0.51 4.58
CA LYS A 331 -13.78 -0.47 3.50
C LYS A 331 -12.41 -1.12 3.34
N ALA A 332 -12.31 -2.39 3.72
CA ALA A 332 -11.10 -3.21 3.59
C ALA A 332 -10.88 -3.79 2.17
N LYS A 333 -11.77 -3.49 1.21
CA LYS A 333 -11.70 -4.03 -0.14
C LYS A 333 -10.43 -3.58 -0.87
N ARG A 334 -9.73 -4.54 -1.47
CA ARG A 334 -8.58 -4.29 -2.36
C ARG A 334 -9.05 -4.07 -3.79
N LEU A 335 -8.36 -3.17 -4.50
CA LEU A 335 -8.50 -2.97 -5.94
C LEU A 335 -8.05 -4.22 -6.71
N ASN A 336 -8.75 -4.55 -7.78
CA ASN A 336 -8.31 -5.58 -8.73
C ASN A 336 -6.96 -5.20 -9.37
N LEU A 337 -6.06 -6.18 -9.54
CA LEU A 337 -4.75 -5.99 -10.17
C LEU A 337 -4.84 -5.41 -11.59
N LYS A 338 -5.86 -5.80 -12.37
CA LYS A 338 -6.08 -5.23 -13.71
C LYS A 338 -6.35 -3.74 -13.65
N ALA A 339 -7.25 -3.32 -12.76
CA ALA A 339 -7.61 -1.91 -12.55
C ALA A 339 -6.45 -1.07 -12.00
N ARG A 340 -5.44 -1.68 -11.36
CA ARG A 340 -4.25 -0.97 -10.84
C ARG A 340 -3.19 -0.69 -11.90
N TYR A 341 -2.98 -1.62 -12.83
CA TYR A 341 -1.76 -1.63 -13.65
C TYR A 341 -2.00 -1.70 -15.15
N GLN A 342 -3.18 -2.10 -15.63
CA GLN A 342 -3.48 -2.21 -17.05
C GLN A 342 -4.20 -0.96 -17.57
N LEU A 343 -3.96 -0.60 -18.83
CA LEU A 343 -4.76 0.39 -19.56
C LEU A 343 -6.10 -0.22 -19.99
N ASP A 344 -6.97 -0.48 -19.01
CA ASP A 344 -8.31 -1.05 -19.19
C ASP A 344 -9.34 -0.18 -18.45
N ASP A 345 -10.05 0.66 -19.22
CA ASP A 345 -11.07 1.57 -18.70
C ASP A 345 -12.23 0.82 -18.05
N ASP A 346 -12.64 -0.32 -18.58
CA ASP A 346 -13.75 -1.09 -18.03
C ASP A 346 -13.37 -1.67 -16.66
N ALA A 347 -12.14 -2.18 -16.53
CA ALA A 347 -11.62 -2.65 -15.25
C ALA A 347 -11.57 -1.51 -14.21
N LEU A 348 -11.06 -0.33 -14.59
CA LEU A 348 -11.01 0.82 -13.70
C LEU A 348 -12.41 1.32 -13.32
N TYR A 349 -13.32 1.46 -14.29
CA TYR A 349 -14.68 1.96 -14.06
C TYR A 349 -15.50 1.01 -13.21
N SER A 350 -15.32 -0.30 -13.36
CA SER A 350 -15.99 -1.30 -12.50
C SER A 350 -15.61 -1.13 -11.03
N GLU A 351 -14.35 -0.77 -10.75
CA GLU A 351 -13.87 -0.49 -9.40
C GLU A 351 -14.38 0.87 -8.89
N ILE A 352 -14.44 1.91 -9.73
CA ILE A 352 -15.09 3.20 -9.38
C ILE A 352 -16.56 2.99 -9.02
N ASP A 353 -17.28 2.16 -9.76
CA ASP A 353 -18.69 1.83 -9.50
C ASP A 353 -18.87 1.12 -8.14
N ILE A 354 -17.85 0.40 -7.67
CA ILE A 354 -17.85 -0.20 -6.33
C ILE A 354 -17.69 0.88 -5.26
N LEU A 355 -16.78 1.85 -5.43
CA LEU A 355 -16.65 2.96 -4.50
C LEU A 355 -17.91 3.82 -4.43
N ALA A 356 -18.55 4.09 -5.57
CA ALA A 356 -19.80 4.82 -5.63
C ALA A 356 -20.90 4.14 -4.78
N LYS A 357 -20.94 2.80 -4.73
CA LYS A 357 -21.84 2.06 -3.84
C LYS A 357 -21.55 2.33 -2.35
N PHE A 358 -20.29 2.45 -1.96
CA PHE A 358 -19.93 2.76 -0.57
C PHE A 358 -20.30 4.19 -0.19
N ILE A 359 -20.10 5.15 -1.11
CA ILE A 359 -20.54 6.54 -0.93
C ILE A 359 -22.05 6.60 -0.73
N VAL A 360 -22.83 5.96 -1.62
CA VAL A 360 -24.29 5.96 -1.52
C VAL A 360 -24.79 5.18 -0.30
N GLN A 361 -24.08 4.14 0.14
CA GLN A 361 -24.38 3.47 1.40
C GLN A 361 -24.24 4.43 2.59
N ASN A 362 -23.20 5.26 2.60
CA ASN A 362 -23.02 6.27 3.64
C ASN A 362 -24.09 7.37 3.56
N TYR A 363 -24.51 7.81 2.36
CA TYR A 363 -25.64 8.72 2.21
C TYR A 363 -26.97 8.15 2.73
N LYS A 364 -27.22 6.85 2.57
CA LYS A 364 -28.40 6.20 3.19
C LYS A 364 -28.35 6.29 4.71
N ASN A 365 -27.18 6.08 5.29
CA ASN A 365 -26.99 6.20 6.73
C ASN A 365 -27.16 7.66 7.19
N LEU A 366 -26.70 8.64 6.40
CA LEU A 366 -26.93 10.07 6.64
C LEU A 366 -28.42 10.41 6.65
N GLU A 367 -29.17 9.94 5.66
CA GLU A 367 -30.63 10.14 5.59
C GLU A 367 -31.32 9.54 6.82
N ASP A 368 -30.92 8.35 7.27
CA ASP A 368 -31.45 7.74 8.49
C ASP A 368 -31.17 8.61 9.75
N ILE A 369 -30.01 9.30 9.80
CA ILE A 369 -29.66 10.23 10.89
C ILE A 369 -30.51 11.51 10.80
N VAL A 370 -30.58 12.15 9.63
CA VAL A 370 -31.30 13.40 9.41
C VAL A 370 -32.81 13.22 9.66
N ASN A 371 -33.36 12.07 9.29
CA ASN A 371 -34.76 11.72 9.51
C ASN A 371 -35.05 11.21 10.94
N GLY A 372 -34.06 11.21 11.84
CA GLY A 372 -34.25 10.86 13.25
C GLY A 372 -34.51 9.37 13.50
N HIS A 373 -34.10 8.48 12.60
CA HIS A 373 -34.22 7.04 12.78
C HIS A 373 -33.15 6.43 13.70
N THR A 374 -32.07 7.18 13.95
CA THR A 374 -31.01 6.76 14.89
C THR A 374 -31.18 7.46 16.24
N LYS A 375 -30.54 6.90 17.29
CA LYS A 375 -30.55 7.53 18.62
C LYS A 375 -29.62 8.75 18.72
N TRP A 376 -28.68 8.88 17.80
CA TRP A 376 -27.76 10.02 17.77
C TRP A 376 -28.37 11.12 16.92
N LEU A 377 -28.41 12.34 17.46
CA LEU A 377 -28.94 13.50 16.76
C LEU A 377 -27.78 14.43 16.39
N PRO A 378 -27.78 14.97 15.15
CA PRO A 378 -26.71 15.86 14.71
C PRO A 378 -26.68 17.20 15.46
N SER A 379 -27.82 17.62 16.03
CA SER A 379 -28.02 18.98 16.55
C SER A 379 -27.71 20.00 15.43
N ASP A 380 -26.96 21.07 15.72
CA ASP A 380 -26.57 22.10 14.75
C ASP A 380 -25.29 21.77 13.97
N ARG A 381 -24.78 20.52 14.07
CA ARG A 381 -23.51 20.14 13.42
C ARG A 381 -23.67 19.96 11.92
N THR A 382 -22.68 20.43 11.18
CA THR A 382 -22.54 20.09 9.75
C THR A 382 -22.09 18.63 9.59
N LEU A 383 -22.74 17.87 8.71
CA LEU A 383 -22.46 16.45 8.48
C LEU A 383 -21.55 16.24 7.27
N PHE A 384 -20.57 15.34 7.39
CA PHE A 384 -19.60 15.03 6.34
C PHE A 384 -19.52 13.52 6.11
N PRO A 385 -20.04 12.98 5.00
CA PRO A 385 -19.89 11.57 4.63
C PRO A 385 -18.46 11.22 4.22
N ILE A 386 -17.82 10.31 4.95
CA ILE A 386 -16.44 9.89 4.72
C ILE A 386 -16.38 8.40 4.42
N VAL A 387 -15.69 8.00 3.35
CA VAL A 387 -15.31 6.61 3.09
C VAL A 387 -13.81 6.47 3.30
N VAL A 388 -13.42 5.60 4.23
CA VAL A 388 -12.02 5.27 4.53
C VAL A 388 -11.69 3.89 3.97
N THR A 389 -10.71 3.80 3.07
CA THR A 389 -10.29 2.53 2.45
C THR A 389 -8.97 2.03 3.03
N LEU A 390 -8.83 0.73 3.26
CA LEU A 390 -7.57 0.17 3.78
C LEU A 390 -6.42 0.33 2.77
N VAL A 391 -6.69 0.07 1.50
CA VAL A 391 -5.70 0.29 0.43
C VAL A 391 -5.88 1.67 -0.17
N ASN A 392 -4.81 2.19 -0.77
CA ASN A 392 -4.90 3.41 -1.55
C ASN A 392 -5.50 3.14 -2.94
N TRP A 393 -6.50 3.94 -3.31
CA TRP A 393 -7.17 3.87 -4.60
C TRP A 393 -6.62 4.91 -5.60
N ASN A 394 -5.91 5.94 -5.13
CA ASN A 394 -5.26 7.00 -5.92
C ASN A 394 -6.14 7.56 -7.05
N LEU A 395 -7.31 8.08 -6.68
CA LEU A 395 -8.28 8.65 -7.61
C LEU A 395 -8.01 10.15 -7.69
N PHE A 396 -7.29 10.59 -8.71
CA PHE A 396 -6.94 12.03 -8.87
C PHE A 396 -7.06 12.55 -10.31
N ALA A 397 -7.40 11.68 -11.26
CA ALA A 397 -7.61 12.09 -12.65
C ALA A 397 -9.01 12.70 -12.85
N PRO A 398 -9.17 13.79 -13.64
CA PRO A 398 -10.47 14.44 -13.86
C PRO A 398 -11.55 13.48 -14.38
N ASN A 399 -11.22 12.65 -15.37
CA ASN A 399 -12.14 11.64 -15.93
C ASN A 399 -12.58 10.58 -14.91
N VAL A 400 -11.69 10.22 -13.97
CA VAL A 400 -12.01 9.29 -12.86
C VAL A 400 -12.98 9.93 -11.88
N HIS A 401 -12.80 11.22 -11.60
CA HIS A 401 -13.72 11.97 -10.77
C HIS A 401 -15.09 12.14 -11.44
N GLU A 402 -15.14 12.57 -12.70
CA GLU A 402 -16.37 12.68 -13.47
C GLU A 402 -17.13 11.35 -13.50
N ARG A 403 -16.44 10.23 -13.78
CA ARG A 403 -17.03 8.90 -13.73
C ARG A 403 -17.59 8.56 -12.35
N MET A 404 -16.85 8.90 -11.28
CA MET A 404 -17.33 8.69 -9.91
C MET A 404 -18.61 9.47 -9.64
N GLU A 405 -18.66 10.76 -10.00
CA GLU A 405 -19.86 11.59 -9.82
C GLU A 405 -21.05 11.03 -10.58
N GLU A 406 -20.87 10.65 -11.85
CA GLU A 406 -21.94 10.01 -12.63
C GLU A 406 -22.47 8.74 -11.96
N SER A 407 -21.57 7.88 -11.48
CA SER A 407 -21.94 6.63 -10.84
C SER A 407 -22.64 6.86 -9.50
N VAL A 408 -22.22 7.86 -8.72
CA VAL A 408 -22.89 8.27 -7.48
C VAL A 408 -24.28 8.80 -7.80
N LEU A 409 -24.44 9.72 -8.76
CA LEU A 409 -25.74 10.29 -9.16
C LEU A 409 -26.73 9.20 -9.61
N LYS A 410 -26.29 8.27 -10.47
CA LYS A 410 -27.12 7.13 -10.91
C LYS A 410 -27.57 6.26 -9.73
N LEU A 411 -26.70 6.05 -8.75
CA LEU A 411 -27.01 5.24 -7.56
C LEU A 411 -27.89 5.99 -6.54
N LEU A 412 -27.77 7.32 -6.43
CA LEU A 412 -28.67 8.16 -5.64
C LEU A 412 -30.09 8.13 -6.21
N ASP A 413 -30.24 8.30 -7.53
CA ASP A 413 -31.54 8.21 -8.20
C ASP A 413 -32.20 6.85 -7.94
N LYS A 414 -31.43 5.76 -8.08
CA LYS A 414 -31.90 4.39 -7.80
C LYS A 414 -32.28 4.18 -6.34
N ALA A 415 -31.61 4.88 -5.41
CA ALA A 415 -31.90 4.82 -3.99
C ALA A 415 -33.05 5.76 -3.57
N GLY A 416 -33.55 6.61 -4.47
CA GLY A 416 -34.56 7.63 -4.15
C GLY A 416 -34.04 8.76 -3.27
N ILE A 417 -32.73 9.02 -3.27
CA ILE A 417 -32.09 10.09 -2.47
C ILE A 417 -31.94 11.33 -3.36
N SER A 418 -32.30 12.51 -2.87
CA SER A 418 -32.14 13.77 -3.63
C SER A 418 -30.69 14.00 -4.03
N ARG A 419 -30.45 14.50 -5.24
CA ARG A 419 -29.11 14.86 -5.71
C ARG A 419 -28.50 16.03 -4.93
N ASP A 420 -29.34 16.85 -4.28
CA ASP A 420 -28.92 17.99 -3.46
C ASP A 420 -28.01 17.57 -2.29
N VAL A 421 -28.07 16.30 -1.86
CA VAL A 421 -27.20 15.77 -0.79
C VAL A 421 -25.72 15.92 -1.11
N LEU A 422 -25.33 15.94 -2.40
CA LEU A 422 -23.94 16.14 -2.81
C LEU A 422 -23.45 17.56 -2.51
N HIS A 423 -24.34 18.54 -2.58
CA HIS A 423 -24.05 19.95 -2.28
C HIS A 423 -24.18 20.25 -0.79
N LEU A 424 -25.21 19.70 -0.15
CA LEU A 424 -25.47 19.90 1.29
C LEU A 424 -24.47 19.15 2.17
N TYR A 425 -24.07 17.94 1.76
CA TYR A 425 -23.22 17.04 2.51
C TYR A 425 -22.13 16.43 1.61
N PRO A 426 -21.12 17.21 1.20
CA PRO A 426 -20.08 16.75 0.28
C PRO A 426 -19.33 15.53 0.83
N TYR A 427 -19.28 14.45 0.05
CA TYR A 427 -18.58 13.24 0.46
C TYR A 427 -17.07 13.37 0.31
N THR A 428 -16.36 12.48 0.96
CA THR A 428 -14.91 12.36 0.89
C THR A 428 -14.51 10.90 0.85
N VAL A 429 -13.60 10.54 -0.07
CA VAL A 429 -12.92 9.24 -0.07
C VAL A 429 -11.46 9.47 0.30
N MET A 430 -10.91 8.60 1.15
CA MET A 430 -9.50 8.64 1.53
C MET A 430 -8.98 7.26 1.93
N SER A 431 -7.69 7.01 1.72
CA SER A 431 -7.07 5.81 2.27
C SER A 431 -6.82 5.94 3.78
N VAL A 432 -6.59 4.82 4.46
CA VAL A 432 -6.28 4.82 5.90
C VAL A 432 -4.99 5.60 6.22
N GLU A 433 -4.02 5.60 5.31
CA GLU A 433 -2.79 6.38 5.47
C GLU A 433 -3.07 7.88 5.47
N GLU A 434 -3.95 8.33 4.58
CA GLU A 434 -4.39 9.72 4.53
C GLU A 434 -5.29 10.06 5.73
N TYR A 435 -6.13 9.12 6.17
CA TYR A 435 -7.00 9.26 7.33
C TYR A 435 -6.22 9.49 8.62
N GLU A 436 -5.17 8.71 8.86
CA GLU A 436 -4.33 8.82 10.06
C GLU A 436 -3.66 10.19 10.18
N ILE A 437 -3.30 10.81 9.04
CA ILE A 437 -2.77 12.18 9.01
C ILE A 437 -3.92 13.19 9.14
N ALA A 438 -4.98 13.04 8.33
CA ALA A 438 -6.14 13.94 8.35
C ALA A 438 -6.78 14.04 9.74
N PHE A 439 -6.90 12.93 10.47
CA PHE A 439 -7.47 12.90 11.80
C PHE A 439 -6.66 13.73 12.81
N GLN A 440 -5.32 13.69 12.71
CA GLN A 440 -4.44 14.56 13.53
C GLN A 440 -4.62 16.04 13.19
N LEU A 441 -4.96 16.39 11.96
CA LEU A 441 -5.27 17.76 11.60
C LEU A 441 -6.66 18.14 12.10
N ILE A 442 -7.65 17.26 11.95
CA ILE A 442 -9.02 17.46 12.45
C ILE A 442 -9.00 17.71 13.96
N SER A 443 -8.16 17.01 14.74
CA SER A 443 -8.01 17.26 16.18
C SER A 443 -7.37 18.60 16.52
N GLN A 444 -6.63 19.20 15.60
CA GLN A 444 -6.07 20.55 15.73
C GLN A 444 -7.08 21.63 15.30
N VAL A 445 -7.71 21.49 14.12
CA VAL A 445 -8.49 22.57 13.48
C VAL A 445 -10.00 22.44 13.64
N GLY A 446 -10.50 21.27 14.02
CA GLY A 446 -11.93 20.96 14.13
C GLY A 446 -12.49 20.31 12.87
N VAL A 447 -13.58 19.55 13.04
CA VAL A 447 -14.22 18.74 12.00
C VAL A 447 -14.74 19.63 10.88
N LYS A 448 -15.53 20.66 11.21
CA LYS A 448 -16.14 21.54 10.22
C LYS A 448 -15.09 22.32 9.42
N GLU A 449 -14.06 22.84 10.09
CA GLU A 449 -13.00 23.64 9.45
C GLU A 449 -12.25 22.82 8.40
N PHE A 450 -11.88 21.58 8.74
CA PHE A 450 -11.17 20.70 7.81
C PHE A 450 -12.02 20.35 6.59
N PHE A 451 -13.23 19.82 6.80
CA PHE A 451 -14.04 19.31 5.70
C PHE A 451 -14.71 20.40 4.87
N SER A 452 -15.08 21.55 5.45
CA SER A 452 -15.64 22.67 4.67
C SER A 452 -14.60 23.27 3.71
N LYS A 453 -13.33 23.36 4.13
CA LYS A 453 -12.24 23.76 3.23
C LYS A 453 -12.06 22.77 2.09
N ARG A 454 -12.08 21.47 2.39
CA ARG A 454 -11.96 20.41 1.39
C ARG A 454 -13.11 20.41 0.39
N ALA A 455 -14.32 20.73 0.84
CA ALA A 455 -15.52 20.76 0.02
C ALA A 455 -15.53 21.90 -1.03
N ASN A 456 -14.52 22.80 -1.01
CA ASN A 456 -14.39 23.85 -2.01
C ASN A 456 -14.23 23.26 -3.43
N GLU A 457 -14.89 23.87 -4.41
CA GLU A 457 -14.91 23.44 -5.81
C GLU A 457 -13.51 23.21 -6.41
N TYR A 458 -12.52 24.03 -6.03
CA TYR A 458 -11.14 23.90 -6.51
C TYR A 458 -10.43 22.62 -6.05
N GLN A 459 -10.94 21.97 -5.00
CA GLN A 459 -10.31 20.80 -4.36
C GLN A 459 -11.16 19.54 -4.48
N LYS A 460 -12.30 19.62 -5.19
CA LYS A 460 -13.15 18.48 -5.50
C LYS A 460 -12.35 17.48 -6.36
N GLY A 461 -12.38 16.20 -5.97
CA GLY A 461 -11.62 15.15 -6.64
C GLY A 461 -10.13 15.09 -6.36
N TRP A 462 -9.59 15.98 -5.52
CA TRP A 462 -8.22 15.87 -5.07
C TRP A 462 -8.08 14.74 -4.04
N MET A 463 -6.94 14.06 -4.08
CA MET A 463 -6.47 13.26 -2.95
C MET A 463 -6.33 14.13 -1.70
N VAL A 464 -6.44 13.54 -0.52
CA VAL A 464 -6.45 14.30 0.73
C VAL A 464 -5.07 14.89 1.01
N MET A 465 -4.00 14.17 0.69
CA MET A 465 -2.65 14.62 1.04
C MET A 465 -2.23 15.90 0.30
N PRO A 466 -2.38 16.03 -1.03
CA PRO A 466 -2.13 17.30 -1.71
C PRO A 466 -2.95 18.47 -1.14
N PHE A 467 -4.22 18.22 -0.79
CA PHE A 467 -5.07 19.18 -0.10
C PHE A 467 -4.47 19.62 1.25
N ILE A 468 -4.08 18.65 2.09
CA ILE A 468 -3.46 18.90 3.40
C ILE A 468 -2.18 19.73 3.26
N HIS A 469 -1.28 19.33 2.36
CA HIS A 469 -0.03 20.06 2.12
C HIS A 469 -0.25 21.53 1.74
N THR A 470 -1.31 21.79 0.97
CA THR A 470 -1.62 23.14 0.47
C THR A 470 -2.27 24.01 1.55
N ASN A 471 -3.22 23.46 2.30
CA ASN A 471 -4.10 24.25 3.17
C ASN A 471 -3.69 24.25 4.65
N PHE A 472 -2.93 23.23 5.08
CA PHE A 472 -2.55 23.03 6.47
C PHE A 472 -1.05 22.69 6.65
N PRO A 473 -0.12 23.44 6.02
CA PRO A 473 1.31 23.12 6.09
C PRO A 473 1.91 23.29 7.49
N LYS A 474 1.26 24.04 8.39
CA LYS A 474 1.72 24.24 9.78
C LYS A 474 1.30 23.07 10.66
N GLU A 475 0.03 22.71 10.59
CA GLU A 475 -0.59 21.63 11.35
C GLU A 475 -0.01 20.27 10.93
N LEU A 476 0.29 20.10 9.64
CA LEU A 476 0.96 18.91 9.12
C LEU A 476 2.35 18.71 9.76
N LYS A 477 3.10 19.79 10.02
CA LYS A 477 4.42 19.69 10.68
C LYS A 477 4.30 19.27 12.15
N ALA A 478 3.14 19.45 12.77
CA ALA A 478 2.86 19.02 14.14
C ALA A 478 2.35 17.56 14.21
N CYS A 479 2.06 16.92 13.07
CA CYS A 479 1.69 15.52 13.04
C CYS A 479 2.86 14.64 13.46
N ARG A 480 2.53 13.59 14.22
CA ARG A 480 3.46 12.55 14.65
C ARG A 480 3.29 11.30 13.79
N ASP A 481 4.36 10.55 13.60
CA ASP A 481 4.41 9.30 12.83
C ASP A 481 4.78 8.08 13.68
N ASP A 482 4.93 8.27 15.00
CA ASP A 482 5.37 7.27 15.97
C ASP A 482 4.21 6.69 16.82
N TYR A 483 2.96 7.07 16.54
CA TYR A 483 1.78 6.71 17.35
C TYR A 483 1.46 5.21 17.39
N LEU A 484 2.00 4.42 16.46
CA LEU A 484 1.89 2.96 16.49
C LEU A 484 3.20 2.26 16.90
N ASN A 485 4.26 2.98 17.30
CA ASN A 485 5.52 2.33 17.67
C ASN A 485 5.36 1.32 18.81
N TYR A 486 4.43 1.58 19.73
CA TYR A 486 4.14 0.66 20.84
C TYR A 486 3.61 -0.71 20.37
N VAL A 487 2.95 -0.77 19.21
CA VAL A 487 2.34 -1.99 18.66
C VAL A 487 3.39 -3.06 18.35
N LEU A 488 4.58 -2.63 17.92
CA LEU A 488 5.69 -3.53 17.60
C LEU A 488 6.66 -3.69 18.78
N LYS A 489 6.43 -3.03 19.91
CA LYS A 489 7.34 -3.01 21.05
C LYS A 489 7.49 -4.39 21.70
N ASP A 490 6.38 -5.09 21.93
CA ASP A 490 6.39 -6.42 22.52
C ASP A 490 7.16 -7.43 21.64
N LEU A 491 7.03 -7.31 20.31
CA LEU A 491 7.82 -8.09 19.35
C LEU A 491 9.31 -7.75 19.42
N GLN A 492 9.66 -6.47 19.56
CA GLN A 492 11.05 -6.03 19.70
C GLN A 492 11.68 -6.55 20.99
N GLU A 493 10.97 -6.48 22.11
CA GLU A 493 11.43 -6.96 23.41
C GLU A 493 11.66 -8.49 23.38
N GLU A 494 10.76 -9.24 22.77
CA GLU A 494 10.92 -10.69 22.60
C GLU A 494 12.10 -11.05 21.70
N LEU A 495 12.25 -10.38 20.55
CA LEU A 495 13.39 -10.56 19.65
C LEU A 495 14.72 -10.21 20.33
N ALA A 496 14.73 -9.21 21.21
CA ALA A 496 15.92 -8.85 21.99
C ALA A 496 16.23 -9.86 23.11
N SER A 497 15.22 -10.58 23.62
CA SER A 497 15.38 -11.58 24.68
C SER A 497 15.79 -12.98 24.16
N GLY A 498 15.55 -13.27 22.87
CA GLY A 498 15.90 -14.53 22.23
C GLY A 498 17.24 -14.53 21.46
N ILE A 499 17.99 -13.43 21.55
CA ILE A 499 19.40 -13.30 21.11
C ILE A 499 20.27 -13.32 22.37
#